data_AF-X0ZSU9-F1
#
_entry.id   AF-X0ZSU9-F1
#
_cell.length_a   1.000
_cell.length_b   1.000
_cell.length_c   1.000
_cell.angle_alpha   90.00
_cell.angle_beta   90.00
_cell.angle_gamma   90.00
#
_symmetry.space_group_name_H-M   'P 1'
#
loop_
_entity.id
_entity.type
_entity.pdbx_description
1 polymer ?
#
loop_
_entity_poly.entity_id
_entity_poly.type
_entity_poly.pdbx_seq_one_letter_code
_entity_poly.pdbx_strand_id
1 'polypeptide(L)'
;FLSLMTPPGTVIFNKKVKGEFKEMNSTNILKELRYFIEHIDFHNSDKANCVFRSNHASNYLPIKGVLDRDKEKILTLINYGLTHNDVLRPEFYRGL
;
A
#
# COMPACT_ATOMS: atom_id res chain seq x y z
N PHE A 1 1.60 -3.63 5.39
CA PHE A 1 0.81 -3.71 4.14
C PHE A 1 1.74 -4.04 2.99
N LEU A 2 1.35 -4.96 2.12
CA LEU A 2 2.08 -5.33 0.91
C LEU A 2 1.08 -5.46 -0.23
N SER A 3 1.39 -4.91 -1.40
CA SER A 3 0.64 -5.19 -2.63
C SER A 3 1.21 -6.42 -3.34
N LEU A 4 0.30 -7.20 -3.93
CA LEU A 4 0.64 -8.38 -4.69
C LEU A 4 1.41 -8.00 -5.97
N MET A 5 2.47 -8.75 -6.25
CA MET A 5 3.19 -8.73 -7.53
C MET A 5 2.80 -9.97 -8.32
N THR A 6 2.79 -9.86 -9.65
CA THR A 6 2.45 -10.96 -10.57
C THR A 6 3.62 -11.27 -11.50
N PRO A 7 4.76 -11.76 -10.98
CA PRO A 7 5.90 -12.05 -11.83
C PRO A 7 5.59 -13.21 -12.80
N PRO A 8 6.17 -13.19 -14.02
CA PRO A 8 6.05 -14.28 -14.98
C PRO A 8 6.41 -15.65 -14.38
N GLY A 9 5.76 -16.71 -14.86
CA GLY A 9 5.98 -18.08 -14.38
C GLY A 9 5.20 -18.47 -13.12
N THR A 10 4.41 -17.56 -12.55
CA THR A 10 3.55 -17.86 -11.39
C THR A 10 2.13 -18.21 -11.79
N VAL A 11 1.43 -18.96 -10.92
CA VAL A 11 0.00 -19.26 -11.09
C VAL A 11 -0.83 -17.99 -11.20
N ILE A 12 -0.51 -16.96 -10.42
CA ILE A 12 -1.24 -15.69 -10.44
C ILE A 12 -1.04 -14.94 -11.76
N PHE A 13 0.16 -14.97 -12.33
CA PHE A 13 0.42 -14.39 -13.65
C PHE A 13 -0.42 -15.07 -14.74
N ASN A 14 -0.52 -16.41 -14.70
CA ASN A 14 -1.38 -17.14 -15.64
C ASN A 14 -2.86 -16.75 -15.51
N LYS A 15 -3.35 -16.58 -14.27
CA LYS A 15 -4.71 -16.08 -14.02
C LYS A 15 -4.92 -14.66 -14.55
N LYS A 16 -3.92 -13.78 -14.38
CA LYS A 16 -3.94 -12.41 -14.93
C LYS A 16 -4.08 -12.42 -16.45
N VAL A 17 -3.24 -13.19 -17.14
CA VAL A 17 -3.23 -13.28 -18.61
C VAL A 17 -4.55 -13.85 -19.15
N LYS A 18 -5.17 -14.79 -18.44
CA LYS A 18 -6.48 -15.35 -18.79
C LYS A 18 -7.67 -14.44 -18.47
N GLY A 19 -7.45 -13.29 -17.82
CA GLY A 19 -8.51 -12.39 -17.35
C GLY A 19 -9.28 -12.89 -16.12
N GLU A 20 -8.86 -14.01 -15.53
CA GLU A 20 -9.44 -14.59 -14.30
C GLU A 20 -9.04 -13.78 -13.05
N PHE A 21 -7.96 -13.01 -13.14
CA PHE A 21 -7.51 -12.10 -12.10
C PHE A 21 -7.27 -10.71 -12.68
N LYS A 22 -7.91 -9.70 -12.09
CA LYS A 22 -7.72 -8.29 -12.45
C LYS A 22 -6.92 -7.59 -11.37
N GLU A 23 -5.73 -7.13 -11.72
CA GLU A 23 -4.90 -6.34 -10.82
C GLU A 23 -5.52 -4.97 -10.53
N MET A 24 -5.33 -4.52 -9.29
CA MET A 24 -5.57 -3.15 -8.92
C MET A 24 -4.45 -2.26 -9.47
N ASN A 25 -4.82 -1.10 -9.99
CA ASN A 25 -3.85 -0.06 -10.32
C ASN A 25 -3.33 0.64 -9.04
N SER A 26 -2.31 1.48 -9.20
CA SER A 26 -1.69 2.22 -8.09
C SER A 26 -2.69 3.03 -7.28
N THR A 27 -3.61 3.75 -7.93
CA THR A 27 -4.65 4.54 -7.28
C THR A 27 -5.58 3.68 -6.43
N ASN A 28 -6.01 2.53 -6.93
CA ASN A 28 -6.88 1.60 -6.21
C ASN A 28 -6.18 1.03 -4.97
N ILE A 29 -4.89 0.67 -5.09
CA ILE A 29 -4.08 0.19 -3.96
C ILE A 29 -3.89 1.29 -2.91
N LEU A 30 -3.65 2.54 -3.32
CA LEU A 30 -3.55 3.66 -2.38
C LEU A 30 -4.89 3.94 -1.68
N LYS A 31 -6.02 3.82 -2.38
CA LYS A 31 -7.36 3.96 -1.77
C LYS A 31 -7.63 2.86 -0.74
N GLU A 32 -7.28 1.61 -1.04
CA GLU A 32 -7.38 0.50 -0.09
C GLU A 32 -6.50 0.75 1.14
N LEU A 33 -5.25 1.17 0.93
CA LEU A 33 -4.34 1.49 2.02
C LEU A 33 -4.86 2.67 2.86
N ARG A 34 -5.39 3.73 2.24
CA ARG A 34 -6.04 4.84 2.94
C ARG A 34 -7.18 4.33 3.81
N TYR A 35 -8.06 3.50 3.25
CA TYR A 35 -9.21 2.94 3.95
C TYR A 35 -8.77 2.09 5.16
N PHE A 36 -7.77 1.24 4.98
CA PHE A 36 -7.18 0.46 6.07
C PHE A 36 -6.63 1.37 7.18
N ILE A 37 -5.83 2.39 6.83
CA ILE A 37 -5.24 3.30 7.83
C ILE A 37 -6.33 4.12 8.52
N GLU A 38 -7.37 4.56 7.82
CA GLU A 38 -8.47 5.34 8.40
C GLU A 38 -9.21 4.54 9.48
N HIS A 39 -9.46 3.25 9.24
CA HIS A 39 -10.32 2.42 10.08
C HIS A 39 -9.57 1.53 11.08
N ILE A 40 -8.26 1.34 10.94
CA ILE A 40 -7.51 0.61 11.95
C ILE A 40 -7.48 1.40 13.26
N ASP A 41 -7.84 0.71 14.34
CA ASP A 41 -7.86 1.26 15.68
C ASP A 41 -7.45 0.18 16.70
N PHE A 42 -6.94 0.61 17.85
CA PHE A 42 -6.47 -0.27 18.91
C PHE A 42 -7.24 0.01 20.19
N HIS A 43 -7.79 -1.04 20.82
CA HIS A 43 -8.46 -0.91 22.11
C HIS A 43 -7.56 -0.33 23.22
N ASN A 44 -6.23 -0.45 23.06
CA ASN A 44 -5.20 0.07 23.95
C ASN A 44 -4.32 1.11 23.22
N SER A 45 -4.94 2.07 22.53
CA SER A 45 -4.25 3.05 21.68
C SER A 45 -3.14 3.85 22.40
N ASP A 46 -3.26 4.07 23.71
CA ASP A 46 -2.24 4.71 24.56
C ASP A 46 -0.97 3.87 24.75
N LYS A 47 -1.03 2.56 24.48
CA LYS A 47 0.07 1.60 24.69
C LYS A 47 0.40 0.74 23.48
N ALA A 48 -0.38 0.82 22.40
CA ALA A 48 -0.28 -0.08 21.26
C ALA A 48 1.12 -0.04 20.62
N ASN A 49 1.71 1.15 20.46
CA ASN A 49 3.04 1.37 19.87
C ASN A 49 3.25 0.54 18.59
N CYS A 50 2.24 0.48 17.74
CA CYS A 50 2.19 -0.46 16.63
C CYS A 50 3.03 0.06 15.47
N VAL A 51 4.21 -0.55 15.27
CA VAL A 51 5.11 -0.19 14.18
C VAL A 51 4.52 -0.64 12.84
N PHE A 52 4.18 0.31 11.99
CA PHE A 52 3.64 0.04 10.65
C PHE A 52 4.67 0.32 9.55
N ARG A 53 4.79 -0.63 8.63
CA ARG A 53 5.67 -0.57 7.46
C ARG A 53 4.91 -0.98 6.21
N SER A 54 4.98 -0.12 5.23
CA SER A 54 4.52 -0.33 3.86
C SER A 54 5.55 0.24 2.88
N ASN A 55 6.84 0.16 3.24
CA ASN A 55 7.97 0.70 2.50
C ASN A 55 8.74 -0.33 1.66
N HIS A 56 8.21 -1.55 1.51
CA HIS A 56 8.80 -2.58 0.67
C HIS A 56 8.83 -2.17 -0.82
N ALA A 57 9.75 -2.75 -1.61
CA ALA A 57 9.94 -2.48 -3.03
C ALA A 57 8.65 -2.73 -3.87
N SER A 58 7.77 -3.61 -3.39
CA SER A 58 6.51 -3.93 -4.06
C SER A 58 5.43 -2.84 -3.93
N ASN A 59 5.54 -1.91 -2.98
CA ASN A 59 4.52 -0.87 -2.77
C ASN A 59 4.79 0.39 -3.60
N TYR A 60 3.72 1.14 -3.91
CA TYR A 60 3.78 2.38 -4.69
C TYR A 60 4.24 3.60 -3.89
N LEU A 61 3.92 3.66 -2.60
CA LEU A 61 4.25 4.80 -1.74
C LEU A 61 4.94 4.28 -0.48
N PRO A 62 6.22 4.64 -0.23
CA PRO A 62 6.93 4.15 0.93
C PRO A 62 6.40 4.80 2.20
N ILE A 63 5.75 4.01 3.06
CA ILE A 63 5.18 4.48 4.31
C ILE A 63 5.83 3.77 5.49
N LYS A 64 6.19 4.55 6.51
CA LYS A 64 6.66 4.08 7.82
C LYS A 64 6.07 4.99 8.89
N GLY A 65 5.71 4.41 10.03
CA GLY A 65 5.26 5.16 11.20
C GLY A 65 4.91 4.22 12.35
N VAL A 66 4.39 4.81 13.42
CA VAL A 66 3.79 4.12 14.55
C VAL A 66 2.29 4.48 14.54
N LEU A 67 1.39 3.52 14.33
CA LEU A 67 0.00 3.80 13.95
C LEU A 67 -0.76 4.67 14.96
N ASP A 68 -0.58 4.42 16.25
CA ASP A 68 -1.18 5.21 17.34
C ASP A 68 -0.75 6.68 17.35
N ARG A 69 0.41 7.01 16.76
CA ARG A 69 1.02 8.35 16.82
C ARG A 69 1.03 9.08 15.48
N ASP A 70 1.15 8.32 14.40
CA ASP A 70 1.42 8.83 13.06
C ASP A 70 0.23 8.65 12.10
N LYS A 71 -0.94 8.19 12.56
CA LYS A 71 -2.14 7.94 11.73
C LYS A 71 -2.44 9.08 10.77
N GLU A 72 -2.59 10.30 11.29
CA GLU A 72 -2.91 11.50 10.50
C GLU A 72 -1.82 11.88 9.51
N LYS A 73 -0.55 11.71 9.90
CA LYS A 73 0.59 11.95 9.01
C LYS A 73 0.60 10.96 7.85
N ILE A 74 0.33 9.68 8.14
CA ILE A 74 0.23 8.62 7.13
C ILE A 74 -0.94 8.91 6.18
N LEU A 75 -2.12 9.28 6.69
CA LEU A 75 -3.28 9.63 5.87
C LEU A 75 -2.99 10.82 4.94
N THR A 76 -2.33 11.86 5.46
CA THR A 76 -1.93 13.03 4.69
C THR A 76 -0.98 12.64 3.55
N LEU A 77 0.02 11.79 3.83
CA LEU A 77 0.95 11.29 2.82
C LEU A 77 0.23 10.46 1.73
N ILE A 78 -0.73 9.62 2.11
CA ILE A 78 -1.52 8.83 1.14
C ILE A 78 -2.38 9.75 0.26
N ASN A 79 -3.06 10.74 0.86
CA ASN A 79 -3.87 11.71 0.11
C ASN A 79 -3.02 12.54 -0.87
N TYR A 80 -1.80 12.89 -0.49
CA TYR A 80 -0.84 13.53 -1.37
C TYR A 80 -0.48 12.62 -2.56
N GLY A 81 -0.12 11.36 -2.31
CA GLY A 81 0.16 10.38 -3.38
C GLY A 81 -1.04 10.07 -4.30
N LEU A 82 -2.27 10.21 -3.81
CA LEU A 82 -3.49 10.06 -4.62
C LEU A 82 -3.72 11.25 -5.59
N THR A 83 -3.15 12.42 -5.30
CA THR A 83 -3.29 13.64 -6.11
C THR A 83 -2.04 13.93 -6.96
N HIS A 84 -0.88 13.41 -6.56
CA HIS A 84 0.43 13.61 -7.20
C HIS A 84 1.03 12.26 -7.57
N ASN A 85 0.59 11.70 -8.71
CA ASN A 85 1.01 10.36 -9.13
C ASN A 85 2.51 10.27 -9.46
N ASP A 86 3.18 11.40 -9.71
CA ASP A 86 4.61 11.52 -9.96
C ASP A 86 5.48 11.11 -8.75
N VAL A 87 4.93 11.16 -7.54
CA VAL A 87 5.64 10.71 -6.33
C VAL A 87 5.51 9.22 -6.07
N LEU A 88 4.67 8.51 -6.84
CA LEU A 88 4.50 7.07 -6.72
C LEU A 88 5.65 6.36 -7.44
N ARG A 89 6.10 5.25 -6.85
CA ARG A 89 7.06 4.36 -7.50
C ARG A 89 6.46 3.88 -8.83
N PRO A 90 7.15 4.12 -9.97
CA PRO A 90 6.69 3.63 -11.26
C PRO A 90 6.64 2.10 -11.29
N GLU A 91 5.74 1.53 -12.09
CA GLU A 91 5.51 0.08 -12.14
C GLU A 91 6.80 -0.71 -12.43
N PHE A 92 7.62 -0.24 -13.36
CA PHE A 92 8.87 -0.89 -13.78
C PHE A 92 9.98 -0.85 -12.71
N TYR A 93 9.83 -0.02 -11.67
CA TYR A 93 10.72 0.00 -10.50
C TYR A 93 10.17 -0.83 -9.33
N ARG A 94 8.97 -1.40 -9.41
CA ARG A 94 8.43 -2.23 -8.32
C ARG A 94 9.17 -3.56 -8.24
N GLY A 95 9.61 -3.90 -7.02
CA GLY A 95 10.33 -5.14 -6.72
C GLY A 95 11.85 -5.08 -6.90
N LEU A 96 12.40 -3.92 -7.30
CA LEU A 96 13.84 -3.63 -7.36
C LEU A 96 14.31 -2.84 -6.13
#